data_AF-A0A1J1J783-F1
#
_entry.id   AF-A0A1J1J783-F1
#
_cell.length_a   1.000
_cell.length_b   1.000
_cell.length_c   1.000
_cell.angle_alpha   90.00
_cell.angle_beta   90.00
_cell.angle_gamma   90.00
#
_symmetry.space_group_name_H-M   'P 1'
#
loop_
_entity.id
_entity.type
_entity.pdbx_description
1 polymer ?
#
loop_
_entity_poly.entity_id
_entity_poly.type
_entity_poly.pdbx_seq_one_letter_code
_entity_poly.pdbx_strand_id
1 'polypeptide(L)'
;MAVDIESVVNLCCNEGNEWGSQRKHCNEYKFNLDNNVVPAGLHGLCLSTVEICCAKQHRIYQCTAGSVAAKSSSSCDNTADNYGTEFFKDCCEACKIGLVIGSTSPQCSTDGFSFGSPWDDIIEDCCSDIRDGDGEEILDDSKKFQVTISQI
;
A
#
# COMPACT_ATOMS: atom_id res chain seq x y z
N MET A 1 38.55 -0.02 13.52
CA MET A 1 37.12 0.19 13.87
C MET A 1 36.31 -0.69 12.94
N ALA A 2 35.54 -1.63 13.49
CA ALA A 2 34.61 -2.41 12.67
C ALA A 2 33.42 -1.51 12.34
N VAL A 3 33.05 -1.44 11.07
CA VAL A 3 31.85 -0.73 10.66
C VAL A 3 30.68 -1.66 10.90
N ASP A 4 29.68 -1.17 11.63
CA ASP A 4 28.46 -1.91 11.88
C ASP A 4 27.55 -1.87 10.64
N ILE A 5 27.32 -3.04 10.04
CA ILE A 5 26.45 -3.20 8.86
C ILE A 5 25.03 -2.77 9.18
N GLU A 6 24.54 -3.05 10.40
CA GLU A 6 23.19 -2.70 10.82
C GLU A 6 23.01 -1.17 10.82
N SER A 7 23.97 -0.43 11.38
CA SER A 7 23.97 1.03 11.35
C SER A 7 23.93 1.60 9.92
N VAL A 8 24.68 1.01 8.98
CA VAL A 8 24.66 1.44 7.57
C VAL A 8 23.29 1.16 6.95
N VAL A 9 22.73 -0.04 7.14
CA VAL A 9 21.39 -0.39 6.64
C VAL A 9 20.34 0.55 7.19
N ASN A 10 20.35 0.83 8.50
CA ASN A 10 19.39 1.73 9.13
C ASN A 10 19.48 3.15 8.59
N LEU A 11 20.70 3.71 8.49
CA LEU A 11 20.93 5.04 7.91
C LEU A 11 20.39 5.13 6.48
N CYS A 12 20.79 4.19 5.63
CA CYS A 12 20.45 4.19 4.21
C CYS A 12 18.96 3.90 3.98
N CYS A 13 18.33 3.09 4.83
CA CYS A 13 16.90 2.87 4.76
C CYS A 13 16.12 4.14 5.12
N ASN A 14 16.57 4.91 6.11
CA ASN A 14 15.94 6.18 6.47
C ASN A 14 16.01 7.19 5.32
N GLU A 15 17.18 7.33 4.69
CA GLU A 15 17.36 8.15 3.48
C GLU A 15 16.41 7.71 2.35
N GLY A 16 16.29 6.40 2.12
CA GLY A 16 15.34 5.86 1.14
C GLY A 16 13.88 6.13 1.49
N ASN A 17 13.50 6.03 2.77
CA ASN A 17 12.15 6.37 3.21
C ASN A 17 11.83 7.86 2.97
N GLU A 18 12.76 8.75 3.32
CA GLU A 18 12.59 10.18 3.09
C GLU A 18 12.48 10.50 1.60
N TRP A 19 13.33 9.91 0.76
CA TRP A 19 13.30 10.08 -0.69
C TRP A 19 11.97 9.60 -1.29
N GLY A 20 11.52 8.39 -0.92
CA GLY A 20 10.27 7.81 -1.40
C GLY A 20 9.03 8.57 -0.91
N SER A 21 9.05 9.13 0.31
CA SER A 21 7.95 9.98 0.81
C SER A 21 7.74 11.25 -0.02
N GLN A 22 8.80 11.75 -0.66
CA GLN A 22 8.76 12.90 -1.58
C GLN A 22 8.28 12.50 -2.98
N ARG A 23 7.88 11.23 -3.19
CA ARG A 23 7.41 10.66 -4.46
C ARG A 23 8.44 10.77 -5.59
N LYS A 24 9.72 10.78 -5.23
CA LYS A 24 10.83 10.83 -6.20
C LYS A 24 11.12 9.42 -6.69
N HIS A 25 11.58 9.29 -7.94
CA HIS A 25 11.93 7.97 -8.45
C HIS A 25 13.13 7.40 -7.69
N CYS A 26 13.02 6.15 -7.23
CA CYS A 26 14.05 5.53 -6.40
C CYS A 26 15.39 5.37 -7.13
N ASN A 27 15.37 5.17 -8.45
CA ASN A 27 16.56 5.08 -9.30
C ASN A 27 17.24 6.44 -9.56
N GLU A 28 16.60 7.54 -9.18
CA GLU A 28 17.19 8.89 -9.27
C GLU A 28 17.94 9.29 -8.00
N TYR A 29 17.89 8.47 -6.94
CA TYR A 29 18.64 8.74 -5.74
C TYR A 29 20.14 8.75 -6.04
N LYS A 30 20.80 9.85 -5.69
CA LYS A 30 22.25 9.98 -5.82
C LYS A 30 22.87 9.96 -4.44
N PHE A 31 23.72 8.96 -4.23
CA PHE A 31 24.47 8.85 -2.99
C PHE A 31 25.34 10.08 -2.77
N ASN A 32 25.16 10.76 -1.64
CA ASN A 32 25.96 11.92 -1.30
C ASN A 32 27.33 11.47 -0.78
N LEU A 33 28.34 11.56 -1.64
CA LEU A 33 29.72 11.17 -1.34
C LEU A 33 30.43 12.14 -0.39
N ASP A 34 29.92 13.36 -0.22
CA ASP A 34 30.67 14.44 0.42
C ASP A 34 30.71 14.29 1.95
N ASN A 35 29.79 13.53 2.54
CA ASN A 35 29.65 13.46 4.00
C ASN A 35 30.45 12.31 4.65
N ASN A 36 31.10 11.43 3.86
CA ASN A 36 31.92 10.29 4.34
C ASN A 36 31.28 9.40 5.44
N VAL A 37 29.96 9.45 5.62
CA VAL A 37 29.25 8.73 6.69
C VAL A 37 29.26 7.23 6.43
N VAL A 38 29.18 6.83 5.16
CA VAL A 38 29.26 5.42 4.76
C VAL A 38 30.65 5.16 4.15
N PRO A 39 31.38 4.13 4.62
CA PRO A 39 32.64 3.73 4.01
C PRO A 39 32.47 3.29 2.56
N ALA A 40 33.46 3.59 1.71
CA ALA A 40 33.43 3.28 0.28
C ALA A 40 33.08 1.82 -0.05
N GLY A 41 33.59 0.87 0.73
CA GLY A 41 33.31 -0.55 0.55
C GLY A 41 31.84 -0.96 0.79
N LEU A 42 31.03 -0.09 1.41
CA LEU A 42 29.62 -0.34 1.73
C LEU A 42 28.66 0.55 0.94
N HIS A 43 29.15 1.38 0.01
CA HIS A 43 28.30 2.25 -0.81
C HIS A 43 27.26 1.47 -1.61
N GLY A 44 27.64 0.32 -2.19
CA GLY A 44 26.71 -0.54 -2.94
C GLY A 44 25.61 -1.14 -2.06
N LEU A 45 25.93 -1.55 -0.83
CA LEU A 45 24.95 -2.00 0.15
C LEU A 45 23.97 -0.87 0.46
N CYS A 46 24.50 0.31 0.79
CA CYS A 46 23.69 1.47 1.12
C CYS A 46 22.73 1.85 -0.02
N LEU A 47 23.22 1.94 -1.26
CA LEU A 47 22.39 2.28 -2.41
C LEU A 47 21.26 1.26 -2.60
N SER A 48 21.56 -0.03 -2.49
CA SER A 48 20.55 -1.09 -2.57
C SER A 48 19.50 -0.95 -1.45
N THR A 49 19.94 -0.62 -0.24
CA THR A 49 19.04 -0.38 0.89
C THR A 49 18.15 0.84 0.68
N VAL A 50 18.70 1.94 0.16
CA VAL A 50 17.93 3.15 -0.20
C VAL A 50 16.84 2.80 -1.21
N GLU A 51 17.18 2.10 -2.29
CA GLU A 51 16.23 1.71 -3.33
C GLU A 51 15.09 0.85 -2.77
N ILE A 52 15.41 -0.15 -1.94
CA ILE A 52 14.41 -1.02 -1.31
C ILE A 52 13.47 -0.22 -0.40
N CYS A 53 14.00 0.64 0.46
CA CYS A 53 13.17 1.41 1.40
C CYS A 53 12.37 2.51 0.70
N CYS A 54 12.91 3.12 -0.36
CA CYS A 54 12.16 4.02 -1.23
C CYS A 54 11.00 3.28 -1.92
N ALA A 55 11.25 2.12 -2.53
CA ALA A 55 10.22 1.32 -3.17
C ALA A 55 9.14 0.87 -2.17
N LYS A 56 9.52 0.56 -0.92
CA LYS A 56 8.58 0.28 0.16
C LYS A 56 7.63 1.47 0.41
N GLN A 57 8.13 2.70 0.49
CA GLN A 57 7.26 3.88 0.62
C GLN A 57 6.34 4.04 -0.58
N HIS A 58 6.83 3.72 -1.78
CA HIS A 58 6.02 3.77 -2.97
C HIS A 58 4.81 2.84 -2.90
N ARG A 59 5.07 1.58 -2.52
CA ARG A 59 4.03 0.57 -2.30
C ARG A 59 3.00 1.04 -1.29
N ILE A 60 3.44 1.61 -0.15
CA ILE A 60 2.53 2.10 0.90
C ILE A 60 1.60 3.18 0.34
N TYR A 61 2.13 4.25 -0.27
CA TYR A 61 1.27 5.34 -0.74
C TYR A 61 0.34 4.90 -1.87
N GLN A 62 0.82 4.05 -2.79
CA GLN A 62 0.03 3.55 -3.90
C GLN A 62 -1.10 2.67 -3.39
N CYS A 63 -0.81 1.79 -2.45
CA CYS A 63 -1.79 0.92 -1.82
C CYS A 63 -2.86 1.73 -1.09
N THR A 64 -2.46 2.70 -0.25
CA THR A 64 -3.40 3.61 0.43
C THR A 64 -4.28 4.35 -0.57
N ALA A 65 -3.70 4.90 -1.64
CA ALA A 65 -4.45 5.61 -2.67
C ALA A 65 -5.43 4.68 -3.40
N GLY A 66 -5.04 3.43 -3.67
CA GLY A 66 -5.88 2.40 -4.27
C GLY A 66 -7.10 2.07 -3.40
N SER A 67 -6.88 1.83 -2.11
CA SER A 67 -7.97 1.57 -1.16
C SER A 67 -8.94 2.75 -1.04
N VAL A 68 -8.45 3.99 -1.04
CA VAL A 68 -9.30 5.19 -1.05
C VAL A 68 -10.13 5.29 -2.33
N ALA A 69 -9.53 4.97 -3.49
CA ALA A 69 -10.24 4.97 -4.77
C ALA A 69 -11.39 3.94 -4.77
N ALA A 70 -11.14 2.73 -4.26
CA ALA A 70 -12.16 1.70 -4.11
C ALA A 70 -13.33 2.14 -3.22
N LYS A 71 -13.03 2.69 -2.03
CA LYS A 71 -14.04 3.23 -1.10
C LYS A 71 -14.87 4.36 -1.71
N SER A 72 -14.27 5.13 -2.62
CA SER A 72 -14.93 6.23 -3.33
C SER A 72 -15.66 5.78 -4.61
N SER A 73 -15.83 4.47 -4.83
CA SER A 73 -16.40 3.89 -6.07
C SER A 73 -15.70 4.35 -7.36
N SER A 74 -14.42 4.70 -7.27
CA SER A 74 -13.60 5.12 -8.42
C SER A 74 -12.97 3.92 -9.13
N SER A 75 -12.48 4.13 -10.36
CA SER A 75 -11.78 3.09 -11.11
C SER A 75 -10.45 2.70 -10.44
N CYS A 76 -10.11 1.41 -10.50
CA CYS A 76 -8.80 0.91 -10.07
C CYS A 76 -7.74 1.01 -11.18
N ASP A 77 -8.11 1.53 -12.35
CA ASP A 77 -7.16 1.84 -13.41
C ASP A 77 -6.69 3.29 -13.24
N ASN A 78 -5.49 3.46 -12.67
CA ASN A 78 -4.85 4.76 -12.55
C ASN A 78 -3.93 4.99 -13.76
N THR A 79 -4.22 6.02 -14.56
CA THR A 79 -3.55 6.28 -15.85
C THR A 79 -2.44 7.33 -15.77
N ALA A 80 -2.09 7.81 -14.59
CA ALA A 80 -1.23 9.01 -14.48
C ALA A 80 0.26 8.73 -14.69
N ASP A 81 0.82 7.60 -14.23
CA ASP A 81 2.23 7.24 -14.47
C ASP A 81 2.42 5.73 -14.29
N ASN A 82 2.81 5.01 -15.35
CA ASN A 82 2.86 3.53 -15.37
C ASN A 82 3.99 2.90 -14.50
N TYR A 83 4.65 3.66 -13.63
CA TYR A 83 5.76 3.16 -12.83
C TYR A 83 5.31 2.83 -11.40
N GLY A 84 5.35 1.55 -11.06
CA GLY A 84 4.98 1.05 -9.73
C GLY A 84 3.48 1.03 -9.43
N THR A 85 2.60 1.40 -10.38
CA THR A 85 1.15 1.47 -10.12
C THR A 85 0.50 0.10 -9.93
N GLU A 86 1.23 -1.01 -10.08
CA GLU A 86 0.72 -2.34 -9.74
C GLU A 86 0.14 -2.39 -8.32
N PHE A 87 0.81 -1.76 -7.34
CA PHE A 87 0.35 -1.74 -5.95
C PHE A 87 -0.92 -0.90 -5.75
N PHE A 88 -1.12 0.14 -6.57
CA PHE A 88 -2.38 0.89 -6.54
C PHE A 88 -3.53 -0.01 -6.99
N LYS A 89 -3.35 -0.66 -8.14
CA LYS A 89 -4.39 -1.48 -8.74
C LYS A 89 -4.73 -2.66 -7.84
N ASP A 90 -3.72 -3.39 -7.38
CA ASP A 90 -3.91 -4.60 -6.59
C ASP A 90 -4.58 -4.27 -5.24
N CYS A 91 -4.17 -3.20 -4.55
CA CYS A 91 -4.82 -2.80 -3.30
C CYS A 91 -6.23 -2.22 -3.51
N CYS A 92 -6.47 -1.54 -4.64
CA CYS A 92 -7.81 -1.07 -5.00
C CYS A 92 -8.76 -2.26 -5.23
N GLU A 93 -8.33 -3.27 -5.99
CA GLU A 93 -9.15 -4.47 -6.23
C GLU A 93 -9.31 -5.31 -4.95
N ALA A 94 -8.26 -5.46 -4.14
CA ALA A 94 -8.37 -6.10 -2.82
C ALA A 94 -9.38 -5.38 -1.93
N CYS A 95 -9.34 -4.05 -1.87
CA CYS A 95 -10.30 -3.27 -1.10
C CYS A 95 -11.73 -3.45 -1.61
N LYS A 96 -11.96 -3.47 -2.93
CA LYS A 96 -13.28 -3.78 -3.50
C LYS A 96 -13.81 -5.14 -3.07
N ILE A 97 -12.94 -6.16 -3.03
CA ILE A 97 -13.31 -7.49 -2.50
C ILE A 97 -13.76 -7.36 -1.04
N GLY A 98 -13.00 -6.64 -0.20
CA GLY A 98 -13.37 -6.35 1.19
C GLY A 98 -14.72 -5.67 1.34
N LEU A 99 -15.00 -4.63 0.52
CA LEU A 99 -16.29 -3.94 0.51
C LEU A 99 -17.45 -4.89 0.16
N VAL A 100 -17.26 -5.77 -0.82
CA VAL A 100 -18.26 -6.78 -1.19
C VAL A 100 -18.50 -7.75 -0.03
N ILE A 101 -17.46 -8.27 0.62
CA ILE A 101 -17.58 -9.17 1.77
C ILE A 101 -18.34 -8.48 2.90
N GLY A 102 -17.96 -7.25 3.26
CA GLY A 102 -18.63 -6.49 4.33
C GLY A 102 -20.13 -6.27 4.08
N SER A 103 -20.52 -6.10 2.81
CA SER A 103 -21.93 -5.94 2.43
C SER A 103 -22.73 -7.24 2.30
N THR A 104 -22.09 -8.41 2.23
CA THR A 104 -22.75 -9.69 1.90
C THR A 104 -22.56 -10.80 2.93
N SER A 105 -21.56 -10.68 3.80
CA SER A 105 -21.19 -11.69 4.79
C SER A 105 -21.34 -11.13 6.21
N PRO A 106 -21.74 -11.96 7.19
CA PRO A 106 -21.76 -11.56 8.59
C PRO A 106 -20.35 -11.36 9.19
N GLN A 107 -19.30 -11.80 8.49
CA GLN A 107 -17.91 -11.75 8.95
C GLN A 107 -16.97 -11.27 7.84
N CYS A 108 -15.96 -10.49 8.23
CA CYS A 108 -14.86 -10.08 7.36
C CYS A 108 -13.86 -11.22 7.20
N SER A 109 -14.26 -12.24 6.45
CA SER A 109 -13.45 -13.43 6.20
C SER A 109 -13.76 -13.99 4.82
N THR A 110 -12.72 -14.50 4.15
CA THR A 110 -12.76 -15.17 2.84
C THR A 110 -12.88 -16.70 2.95
N ASP A 111 -13.44 -17.21 4.05
CA ASP A 111 -13.72 -18.64 4.29
C ASP A 111 -12.58 -19.59 3.89
N GLY A 112 -11.38 -19.33 4.41
CA GLY A 112 -10.20 -20.19 4.26
C GLY A 112 -9.34 -19.90 3.02
N PHE A 113 -9.75 -18.95 2.17
CA PHE A 113 -8.88 -18.40 1.12
C PHE A 113 -8.05 -17.21 1.65
N SER A 114 -6.81 -17.06 1.17
CA SER A 114 -5.92 -15.95 1.54
C SER A 114 -5.08 -15.58 0.31
N PHE A 115 -5.01 -14.28 0.00
CA PHE A 115 -4.10 -13.72 -0.99
C PHE A 115 -2.69 -13.53 -0.40
N GLY A 116 -2.59 -13.48 0.93
CA GLY A 116 -1.38 -13.17 1.67
C GLY A 116 -1.23 -11.67 1.96
N SER A 117 -0.29 -11.33 2.85
CA SER A 117 0.03 -9.93 3.15
C SER A 117 0.72 -9.26 1.96
N PRO A 118 0.37 -8.00 1.62
CA PRO A 118 -0.51 -7.09 2.38
C PRO A 118 -1.98 -7.11 1.96
N TRP A 119 -2.39 -7.92 0.97
CA TRP A 119 -3.75 -7.86 0.42
C TRP A 119 -4.84 -8.30 1.39
N ASP A 120 -4.56 -9.33 2.20
CA ASP A 120 -5.51 -9.79 3.22
C ASP A 120 -5.80 -8.68 4.25
N ASP A 121 -4.77 -7.92 4.65
CA ASP A 121 -4.91 -6.79 5.58
C ASP A 121 -5.82 -5.70 4.98
N ILE A 122 -5.65 -5.40 3.67
CA ILE A 122 -6.49 -4.43 2.95
C ILE A 122 -7.95 -4.90 2.82
N ILE A 123 -8.16 -6.20 2.58
CA ILE A 123 -9.50 -6.80 2.51
C ILE A 123 -10.21 -6.65 3.87
N GLU A 124 -9.52 -6.99 4.96
CA GLU A 124 -10.06 -6.90 6.31
C GLU A 124 -10.39 -5.45 6.71
N ASP A 125 -9.47 -4.52 6.44
CA ASP A 125 -9.67 -3.09 6.71
C ASP A 125 -10.89 -2.54 5.96
N CYS A 126 -10.99 -2.79 4.65
CA CYS A 126 -12.10 -2.28 3.84
C CYS A 126 -13.43 -2.96 4.16
N CYS A 127 -13.42 -4.22 4.59
CA CYS A 127 -14.63 -4.90 5.05
C CYS A 127 -15.13 -4.33 6.37
N SER A 128 -14.23 -4.11 7.32
CA SER A 128 -14.57 -3.59 8.65
C SER A 128 -15.12 -2.17 8.58
N ASP A 129 -14.56 -1.32 7.71
CA ASP A 129 -15.03 0.05 7.49
C ASP A 129 -16.52 0.14 7.09
N ILE A 130 -17.01 -0.81 6.29
CA ILE A 130 -18.43 -0.86 5.91
C ILE A 130 -19.27 -1.23 7.13
N ARG A 131 -18.86 -2.24 7.89
CA ARG A 131 -19.61 -2.75 9.04
C ARG A 131 -19.64 -1.79 10.21
N ASP A 132 -18.53 -1.11 10.48
CA ASP A 132 -18.42 -0.11 11.55
C ASP A 132 -19.10 1.21 11.14
N GLY A 133 -19.28 1.45 9.83
CA GLY A 133 -20.13 2.51 9.28
C GLY A 133 -21.63 2.31 9.54
N ASP A 134 -22.04 1.12 10.01
CA ASP A 134 -23.42 0.73 10.30
C ASP A 134 -23.77 0.86 11.80
N GLY A 135 -22.94 1.57 12.59
CA GLY A 135 -23.17 1.89 14.00
C GLY A 135 -24.27 2.93 14.27
N GLU A 136 -25.18 3.18 13.33
CA GLU A 136 -26.48 3.80 13.60
C GLU A 136 -27.58 2.87 13.11
N GLU A 137 -28.00 1.99 14.02
CA GLU A 137 -29.15 1.11 13.90
C GLU A 137 -30.43 1.95 13.69
N ILE A 138 -30.83 2.13 12.44
CA ILE A 138 -32.23 2.42 12.09
C ILE A 138 -32.65 1.39 11.06
N LEU A 139 -33.49 0.46 11.51
CA LEU A 139 -34.31 -0.39 10.68
C LEU A 139 -35.13 0.48 9.71
N ASP A 140 -34.66 0.64 8.48
CA ASP A 140 -35.49 1.07 7.35
C ASP A 140 -35.25 0.15 6.16
N ASP A 141 -36.25 -0.68 5.90
CA ASP A 141 -36.35 -1.71 4.85
C ASP A 141 -36.37 -1.14 3.41
N SER A 142 -35.90 0.09 3.20
CA SER A 142 -36.10 0.84 1.95
C SER A 142 -34.82 1.22 1.20
N LYS A 143 -33.62 0.89 1.70
CA LYS A 143 -32.35 1.15 0.99
C LYS A 143 -31.54 -0.12 0.76
N LYS A 144 -32.07 -1.02 -0.07
CA LYS A 144 -31.20 -1.90 -0.85
C LYS A 144 -30.30 -1.03 -1.73
N PHE A 145 -29.06 -0.83 -1.30
CA PHE A 145 -28.00 -0.37 -2.17
C PHE A 145 -27.88 -1.40 -3.29
N GLN A 146 -28.47 -1.09 -4.43
CA GLN A 146 -28.32 -1.86 -5.67
C GLN A 146 -26.87 -1.67 -6.10
N VAL A 147 -25.95 -2.48 -5.54
CA VAL A 147 -24.67 -2.77 -6.18
C VAL A 147 -25.05 -3.48 -7.46
N THR A 148 -25.18 -2.71 -8.54
CA THR A 148 -25.54 -3.25 -9.83
C THR A 148 -24.29 -3.95 -10.34
N ILE A 149 -24.22 -5.27 -10.17
CA ILE A 149 -23.24 -6.14 -10.83
C ILE A 149 -23.60 -6.14 -12.32
N SER A 150 -23.17 -5.10 -13.02
CA SER A 150 -23.30 -4.98 -14.46
C SER A 150 -22.01 -4.44 -15.03
N GLN A 151 -21.01 -5.32 -15.16
CA GLN A 151 -20.10 -5.47 -16.31
C GLN A 151 -18.96 -6.43 -15.92
N ILE A 152 -19.29 -7.72 -15.94
CA ILE A 152 -18.37 -8.77 -16.40
C ILE A 152 -18.67 -8.96 -17.89
#